data_AF-A0A2W5Z0N3-F1
#
_entry.id   AF-A0A2W5Z0N3-F1
#
_cell.length_a   1.000
_cell.length_b   1.000
_cell.length_c   1.000
_cell.angle_alpha   90.00
_cell.angle_beta   90.00
_cell.angle_gamma   90.00
#
_symmetry.space_group_name_H-M   'P 1'
#
loop_
_entity.id
_entity.type
_entity.pdbx_description
1 polymer ?
#
loop_
_entity_poly.entity_id
_entity_poly.type
_entity_poly.pdbx_seq_one_letter_code
_entity_poly.pdbx_strand_id
1 'polypeptide(L)'
;MKKNQPKAKRNARSREQLEVKNIRVLPSGYQVCVTRERTEFSKHFAGHSAKSLRLAEAYRDMLLRVLPPKRRHAVPPRVLAAVGLKQAVVGISRYPKRCYAVAYRNRSKQVKTRTFSWRTPKQEIDAYAAAVAFRRQNVKQG
;
A
#
# COMPACT_ATOMS: atom_id res chain seq x y z
N MET A 1 -2.62 21.61 48.99
CA MET A 1 -2.29 20.16 49.01
C MET A 1 -3.11 19.45 47.93
N LYS A 2 -2.52 19.05 46.80
CA LYS A 2 -3.23 18.33 45.73
C LYS A 2 -2.85 16.85 45.79
N LYS A 3 -3.87 15.99 45.96
CA LYS A 3 -3.76 14.54 46.09
C LYS A 3 -3.34 13.91 44.75
N ASN A 4 -2.28 13.09 44.77
CA ASN A 4 -1.85 12.26 43.66
C ASN A 4 -2.81 11.08 43.46
N GLN A 5 -3.50 11.01 42.32
CA GLN A 5 -4.17 9.78 41.87
C GLN A 5 -3.21 8.95 41.00
N PRO A 6 -3.12 7.62 41.19
CA PRO A 6 -2.29 6.77 40.35
C PRO A 6 -2.94 6.60 38.98
N LYS A 7 -2.23 7.02 37.92
CA LYS A 7 -2.63 6.80 36.53
C LYS A 7 -2.65 5.30 36.25
N ALA A 8 -3.83 4.79 35.91
CA ALA A 8 -4.02 3.43 35.40
C ALA A 8 -2.96 3.11 34.33
N LYS A 9 -2.25 1.99 34.52
CA LYS A 9 -1.33 1.40 33.54
C LYS A 9 -2.11 1.06 32.28
N ARG A 10 -2.18 2.02 31.37
CA ARG A 10 -2.74 1.87 30.04
C ARG A 10 -1.77 0.99 29.27
N ASN A 11 -2.15 -0.27 29.05
CA ASN A 11 -1.41 -1.21 28.22
C ASN A 11 -0.99 -0.51 26.92
N ALA A 12 0.29 -0.18 26.84
CA ALA A 12 0.90 0.49 25.70
C ALA A 12 1.00 -0.50 24.54
N ARG A 13 -0.14 -0.80 23.91
CA ARG A 13 -0.13 -1.27 22.53
C ARG A 13 0.29 -0.06 21.69
N SER A 14 1.54 -0.10 21.27
CA SER A 14 2.26 0.90 20.48
C SER A 14 1.35 1.66 19.51
N ARG A 15 1.29 2.99 19.65
CA ARG A 15 0.69 3.93 18.68
C ARG A 15 1.13 3.67 17.23
N GLU A 16 2.27 3.01 17.06
CA GLU A 16 2.90 2.64 15.79
C GLU A 16 2.17 1.51 15.02
N GLN A 17 1.21 0.80 15.64
CA GLN A 17 0.48 -0.30 14.99
C GLN A 17 -0.89 0.09 14.43
N LEU A 18 -1.31 1.36 14.53
CA LEU A 18 -2.64 1.82 14.06
C LEU A 18 -2.60 2.76 12.84
N GLU A 19 -1.47 2.83 12.13
CA GLU A 19 -1.42 3.33 10.74
C GLU A 19 -1.78 2.22 9.73
N VAL A 20 -2.78 1.41 10.05
CA VAL A 20 -3.21 0.34 9.17
C VAL A 20 -4.08 0.96 8.08
N LYS A 21 -3.46 1.30 6.95
CA LYS A 21 -4.14 1.55 5.65
C LYS A 21 -5.00 2.81 5.60
N ASN A 22 -4.42 4.01 5.72
CA ASN A 22 -5.13 5.27 5.42
C ASN A 22 -6.34 5.59 6.33
N ILE A 23 -6.45 4.94 7.50
CA ILE A 23 -7.44 5.24 8.53
C ILE A 23 -6.70 5.53 9.84
N ARG A 24 -6.92 6.71 10.41
CA ARG A 24 -6.42 7.15 11.72
C ARG A 24 -7.54 6.97 12.75
N VAL A 25 -7.19 6.48 13.94
CA VAL A 25 -8.11 6.45 15.08
C VAL A 25 -7.92 7.72 15.90
N LEU A 26 -8.97 8.54 16.00
CA LEU A 26 -9.02 9.77 16.77
C LEU A 26 -9.87 9.58 18.03
N PRO A 27 -9.74 10.43 19.08
CA PRO A 27 -10.64 10.37 20.23
C PRO A 27 -12.13 10.44 19.84
N SER A 28 -12.46 11.22 18.81
CA SER A 28 -13.83 11.40 18.30
C SER A 28 -14.32 10.30 17.36
N GLY A 29 -13.47 9.37 16.91
CA GLY A 29 -13.86 8.30 15.97
C GLY A 29 -12.76 7.93 14.98
N TYR A 30 -13.12 7.68 13.72
CA TYR A 30 -12.18 7.31 12.66
C TYR A 30 -11.98 8.44 11.66
N GLN A 31 -10.77 8.61 11.14
CA GLN A 31 -10.48 9.56 10.06
C GLN A 31 -9.80 8.84 8.91
N VAL A 32 -10.43 8.84 7.75
CA VAL A 32 -9.79 8.38 6.51
C VAL A 32 -8.94 9.53 5.98
N CYS A 33 -7.70 9.26 5.61
CA CYS A 33 -6.78 10.24 5.02
C CYS A 33 -5.97 9.56 3.90
N VAL A 34 -6.21 9.99 2.66
CA VAL A 34 -5.53 9.50 1.46
C VAL A 34 -4.89 10.68 0.74
N THR A 35 -3.57 10.71 0.70
CA THR A 35 -2.83 11.72 -0.07
C THR A 35 -2.45 11.20 -1.46
N ARG A 36 -2.73 11.98 -2.50
CA ARG A 36 -2.40 11.71 -3.92
C ARG A 36 -2.01 13.01 -4.60
N GLU A 37 -0.91 13.00 -5.34
CA GLU A 37 -0.48 14.15 -6.18
C GLU A 37 -0.45 15.50 -5.44
N ARG A 38 -0.04 15.49 -4.16
CA ARG A 38 -0.03 16.65 -3.24
C ARG A 38 -1.40 17.13 -2.75
N THR A 39 -2.48 16.47 -3.14
CA THR A 39 -3.84 16.67 -2.61
C THR A 39 -4.15 15.66 -1.52
N GLU A 40 -4.69 16.11 -0.39
CA GLU A 40 -5.19 15.26 0.68
C GLU A 40 -6.71 15.10 0.58
N PHE A 41 -7.18 13.85 0.50
CA PHE A 41 -8.58 13.50 0.61
C PHE A 41 -8.82 12.93 1.99
N SER A 42 -9.52 13.67 2.85
CA SER A 42 -9.82 13.24 4.20
C SER A 42 -11.29 13.35 4.57
N LYS A 43 -11.76 12.40 5.39
CA LYS A 43 -13.14 12.39 5.91
C LYS A 43 -13.15 11.79 7.31
N HIS A 44 -13.87 12.45 8.21
CA HIS A 44 -14.07 11.99 9.58
C HIS A 44 -15.39 11.22 9.72
N PHE A 45 -15.35 10.16 10.52
CA PHE A 45 -16.47 9.31 10.90
C PHE A 45 -16.54 9.29 12.41
N ALA A 46 -17.55 9.97 12.96
CA ALA A 46 -17.73 10.07 14.40
C ALA A 46 -18.08 8.72 15.05
N GLY A 47 -17.58 8.52 16.26
CA GLY A 47 -17.82 7.34 17.08
C GLY A 47 -16.94 6.13 16.74
N HIS A 48 -16.78 5.26 17.74
CA HIS A 48 -15.98 4.02 17.67
C HIS A 48 -16.82 2.78 17.39
N SER A 49 -18.00 2.97 16.79
CA SER A 49 -18.89 1.86 16.50
C SER A 49 -18.36 1.02 15.33
N ALA A 50 -18.70 -0.28 15.29
CA ALA A 50 -18.39 -1.15 14.15
C ALA A 50 -18.97 -0.59 12.83
N LYS A 51 -20.11 0.10 12.90
CA LYS A 51 -20.71 0.81 11.76
C LYS A 51 -19.82 1.96 11.27
N SER A 52 -19.29 2.78 12.19
CA SER A 52 -18.38 3.89 11.88
C SER A 52 -17.08 3.38 11.24
N LEU A 53 -16.53 2.27 11.76
CA LEU A 53 -15.36 1.62 11.19
C LEU A 53 -15.64 1.13 9.76
N ARG A 54 -16.75 0.42 9.54
CA ARG A 54 -17.13 -0.11 8.21
C ARG A 54 -17.33 1.00 7.18
N LEU A 55 -17.90 2.13 7.59
CA LEU A 55 -18.06 3.30 6.72
C LEU A 55 -16.70 3.94 6.37
N ALA A 56 -15.78 4.03 7.34
CA ALA A 56 -14.42 4.51 7.09
C ALA A 56 -13.66 3.58 6.13
N GLU A 57 -13.81 2.26 6.26
CA GLU A 57 -13.22 1.28 5.35
C GLU A 57 -13.80 1.38 3.94
N ALA A 58 -15.13 1.47 3.82
CA ALA A 58 -15.80 1.62 2.52
C ALA A 58 -15.36 2.90 1.81
N TYR A 59 -15.26 4.01 2.54
CA TYR A 59 -14.79 5.28 1.99
C TYR A 59 -13.32 5.24 1.58
N ARG A 60 -12.45 4.61 2.39
CA ARG A 60 -11.05 4.34 2.01
C ARG A 60 -10.98 3.55 0.71
N ASP A 61 -11.71 2.44 0.61
CA ASP A 61 -11.63 1.54 -0.54
C ASP A 61 -12.17 2.22 -1.81
N MET A 62 -13.21 3.04 -1.68
CA MET A 62 -13.70 3.88 -2.76
C MET A 62 -12.63 4.89 -3.22
N LEU A 63 -12.00 5.63 -2.30
CA LEU A 63 -10.93 6.57 -2.63
C LEU A 63 -9.74 5.85 -3.30
N LEU A 64 -9.36 4.66 -2.86
CA LEU A 64 -8.27 3.90 -3.48
C LEU A 64 -8.59 3.38 -4.89
N ARG A 65 -9.87 3.21 -5.25
CA ARG A 65 -10.31 2.84 -6.60
C ARG A 65 -10.40 4.05 -7.54
N VAL A 66 -10.93 5.16 -7.04
CA VAL A 66 -11.22 6.36 -7.85
C VAL A 66 -9.98 7.21 -8.04
N LEU A 67 -9.14 7.34 -7.01
CA LEU A 67 -7.96 8.19 -7.11
C LEU A 67 -6.87 7.52 -7.95
N PRO A 68 -6.12 8.30 -8.75
CA PRO A 68 -5.06 7.77 -9.57
C PRO A 68 -4.08 6.94 -8.72
N PRO A 69 -3.68 5.75 -9.21
CA PRO A 69 -2.75 4.91 -8.49
C PRO A 69 -1.46 5.70 -8.26
N LYS A 70 -0.94 5.67 -7.02
CA LYS A 70 0.32 6.31 -6.59
C LYS A 70 1.56 5.66 -7.22
N ARG A 71 1.51 5.28 -8.51
CA ARG A 71 2.67 4.73 -9.22
C ARG A 71 3.52 5.91 -9.66
N ARG A 72 4.52 6.24 -8.84
CA ARG A 72 5.54 7.25 -9.13
C ARG A 72 6.21 7.05 -10.49
N HIS A 73 6.26 5.81 -10.97
CA HIS A 73 6.73 5.45 -12.32
C HIS A 73 5.78 4.40 -12.92
N ALA A 74 4.92 4.82 -13.83
CA ALA A 74 4.03 3.92 -14.54
C ALA A 74 4.83 2.95 -15.43
N VAL A 75 4.31 1.72 -15.57
CA VAL A 75 4.82 0.76 -16.55
C VAL A 75 4.37 1.28 -17.93
N PRO A 76 5.29 1.43 -18.90
CA PRO A 76 4.94 1.94 -20.21
C PRO A 76 3.85 1.10 -20.89
N PRO A 77 2.87 1.71 -21.59
CA PRO A 77 1.83 0.97 -22.31
C PRO A 77 2.38 -0.06 -23.29
N ARG A 78 3.50 0.23 -23.96
CA ARG A 78 4.20 -0.70 -24.86
C ARG A 78 4.64 -2.00 -24.16
N VAL A 79 5.08 -1.90 -22.90
CA VAL A 79 5.53 -3.04 -22.10
C VAL A 79 4.31 -3.85 -21.68
N LEU A 80 3.24 -3.18 -21.25
CA LEU A 80 1.98 -3.82 -20.87
C LEU A 80 1.34 -4.56 -22.05
N ALA A 81 1.26 -3.93 -23.22
CA ALA A 81 0.75 -4.54 -24.44
C ALA A 81 1.58 -5.77 -24.86
N ALA A 82 2.92 -5.67 -24.79
CA ALA A 82 3.81 -6.77 -25.14
C ALA A 82 3.67 -7.99 -24.21
N VAL A 83 3.27 -7.79 -22.95
CA VAL A 83 2.96 -8.89 -22.02
C VAL A 83 1.48 -9.24 -21.94
N GLY A 84 0.64 -8.67 -22.81
CA GLY A 84 -0.80 -8.94 -22.87
C GLY A 84 -1.61 -8.41 -21.68
N LEU A 85 -1.12 -7.37 -20.99
CA LEU A 85 -1.79 -6.78 -19.83
C LEU A 85 -2.40 -5.42 -20.17
N LYS A 86 -3.63 -5.19 -19.74
CA LYS A 86 -4.29 -3.86 -19.85
C LYS A 86 -3.83 -2.88 -18.76
N GLN A 87 -3.38 -3.42 -17.64
CA GLN A 87 -2.96 -2.65 -16.47
C GLN A 87 -1.74 -3.28 -15.81
N ALA A 88 -0.91 -2.45 -15.20
CA ALA A 88 0.26 -2.94 -14.50
C ALA A 88 -0.12 -3.79 -13.27
N VAL A 89 0.57 -4.92 -13.07
CA VAL A 89 0.33 -5.82 -11.94
C VAL A 89 0.61 -5.10 -10.61
N VAL A 90 -0.24 -5.36 -9.61
CA VAL A 90 -0.13 -4.80 -8.26
C VAL A 90 1.05 -5.43 -7.51
N GLY A 91 1.86 -4.60 -6.86
CA GLY A 91 3.06 -5.03 -6.14
C GLY A 91 4.34 -5.07 -6.99
N ILE A 92 4.27 -4.66 -8.26
CA ILE A 92 5.45 -4.42 -9.10
C ILE A 92 5.64 -2.91 -9.25
N SER A 93 6.77 -2.42 -8.76
CA SER A 93 7.16 -1.00 -8.82
C SER A 93 8.23 -0.80 -9.88
N ARG A 94 8.09 0.22 -10.73
CA ARG A 94 9.13 0.64 -11.67
C ARG A 94 10.01 1.70 -11.01
N TYR A 95 11.32 1.67 -11.27
CA TYR A 95 12.28 2.65 -10.79
C TYR A 95 13.02 3.32 -11.95
N PRO A 96 13.51 4.56 -11.76
CA PRO A 96 14.22 5.32 -12.79
C PRO A 96 15.57 4.68 -13.16
N LYS A 97 16.16 3.86 -12.28
CA LYS A 97 17.41 3.11 -12.52
C LYS A 97 17.23 1.90 -13.46
N ARG A 98 16.25 1.96 -14.36
CA ARG A 98 15.91 0.87 -15.30
C ARG A 98 15.73 -0.48 -14.62
N CYS A 99 14.94 -0.51 -13.54
CA CYS A 99 14.60 -1.76 -12.87
C CYS A 99 13.16 -1.81 -12.37
N TYR A 100 12.59 -3.01 -12.34
CA TYR A 100 11.35 -3.35 -11.68
C TYR A 100 11.67 -3.99 -10.35
N ALA A 101 10.92 -3.66 -9.31
CA ALA A 101 11.09 -4.28 -8.00
C ALA A 101 9.78 -4.91 -7.55
N VAL A 102 9.90 -6.10 -6.98
CA VAL A 102 8.79 -6.86 -6.41
C VAL A 102 9.11 -7.13 -4.95
N ALA A 103 8.25 -6.63 -4.06
CA ALA A 103 8.32 -6.96 -2.64
C ALA A 103 7.67 -8.34 -2.41
N TYR A 104 8.34 -9.20 -1.64
CA TYR A 104 7.87 -10.53 -1.26
C TYR A 104 8.25 -10.81 0.19
N ARG A 105 7.54 -11.75 0.83
CA ARG A 105 7.92 -12.26 2.15
C ARG A 105 8.73 -13.53 1.97
N ASN A 106 9.89 -13.61 2.61
CA ASN A 106 10.64 -14.86 2.66
C ASN A 106 9.99 -15.84 3.65
N ARG A 107 10.50 -17.08 3.71
CA ARG A 107 10.02 -18.12 4.65
C ARG A 107 10.04 -17.66 6.12
N SER A 108 10.95 -16.75 6.47
CA SER A 108 11.07 -16.14 7.80
C SER A 108 10.14 -14.92 8.01
N LYS A 109 9.13 -14.72 7.15
CA LYS A 109 8.17 -13.59 7.15
C LYS A 109 8.80 -12.20 7.02
N GLN A 110 10.10 -12.10 6.73
CA GLN A 110 10.76 -10.83 6.47
C GLN A 110 10.42 -10.34 5.06
N VAL A 111 10.16 -9.03 4.94
CA VAL A 111 9.95 -8.39 3.65
C VAL A 111 11.29 -8.24 2.95
N LYS A 112 11.42 -8.85 1.77
CA LYS A 112 12.55 -8.72 0.87
C LYS A 112 12.07 -8.17 -0.47
N THR A 113 12.99 -7.56 -1.20
CA THR A 113 12.70 -6.99 -2.52
C THR A 113 13.57 -7.70 -3.54
N ARG A 114 12.96 -8.23 -4.59
CA ARG A 114 13.67 -8.75 -5.76
C ARG A 114 13.60 -7.72 -6.88
N THR A 115 14.73 -7.45 -7.52
CA THR A 115 14.85 -6.49 -8.61
C THR A 115 15.09 -7.19 -9.95
N PHE A 116 14.56 -6.60 -11.01
CA PHE A 116 14.68 -7.05 -12.39
C PHE A 116 15.10 -5.84 -13.23
N SER A 117 16.39 -5.76 -13.56
CA SER A 117 16.97 -4.65 -14.32
C SER A 117 16.98 -4.93 -15.83
N TRP A 118 17.01 -3.87 -16.63
CA TRP A 118 17.16 -3.96 -18.08
C TRP A 118 18.14 -2.90 -18.59
N ARG A 119 18.75 -3.15 -19.74
CA ARG A 119 19.59 -2.17 -20.44
C ARG A 119 18.95 -1.68 -21.72
N THR A 120 18.29 -2.59 -22.45
CA THR A 120 17.63 -2.29 -23.73
C THR A 120 16.11 -2.28 -23.61
N PRO A 121 15.39 -1.65 -24.56
CA PRO A 121 13.92 -1.64 -24.58
C PRO A 121 13.28 -3.03 -24.69
N LYS A 122 13.89 -3.97 -25.44
CA LYS A 122 13.41 -5.36 -25.52
C LYS A 122 13.54 -6.06 -24.17
N GLN A 123 14.68 -5.90 -23.50
CA GLN A 123 14.92 -6.43 -22.16
C GLN A 123 13.99 -5.83 -21.10
N GLU A 124 13.43 -4.63 -21.30
CA GLU A 124 12.42 -4.07 -20.38
C GLU A 124 11.15 -4.93 -20.35
N ILE A 125 10.76 -5.50 -21.50
CA ILE A 125 9.60 -6.39 -21.62
C ILE A 125 9.89 -7.69 -20.85
N ASP A 126 11.05 -8.29 -21.08
CA ASP A 126 11.48 -9.53 -20.42
C ASP A 126 11.60 -9.34 -18.90
N ALA A 127 12.18 -8.22 -18.45
CA ALA A 127 12.30 -7.88 -17.04
C ALA A 127 10.92 -7.73 -16.38
N TYR A 128 9.96 -7.14 -17.09
CA TYR A 128 8.60 -7.02 -16.59
C TYR A 128 7.89 -8.38 -16.54
N ALA A 129 8.00 -9.19 -17.58
CA ALA A 129 7.45 -10.54 -17.63
C ALA A 129 8.01 -11.42 -16.49
N ALA A 130 9.32 -11.37 -16.25
CA ALA A 130 9.98 -12.07 -15.16
C ALA A 130 9.49 -11.59 -13.78
N ALA A 131 9.31 -10.28 -13.60
CA ALA A 131 8.74 -9.71 -12.38
C ALA A 131 7.29 -10.19 -12.15
N VAL A 132 6.48 -10.28 -13.21
CA VAL A 132 5.10 -10.80 -13.14
C VAL A 132 5.08 -12.28 -12.77
N ALA A 133 5.92 -13.09 -13.42
CA ALA A 133 6.05 -14.52 -13.12
C ALA A 133 6.48 -14.74 -11.66
N PHE A 134 7.51 -14.03 -11.21
CA PHE A 134 7.97 -14.08 -9.82
C PHE A 134 6.87 -13.66 -8.84
N ARG A 135 6.14 -12.58 -9.14
CA ARG A 135 5.02 -12.14 -8.31
C ARG A 135 3.95 -13.22 -8.20
N ARG A 136 3.53 -13.84 -9.31
CA ARG A 136 2.51 -14.90 -9.32
C ARG A 136 2.92 -16.12 -8.49
N GLN A 137 4.20 -16.52 -8.55
CA GLN A 137 4.73 -17.60 -7.73
C GLN A 137 4.69 -17.27 -6.22
N ASN A 138 5.01 -16.03 -5.85
CA ASN A 138 5.03 -15.58 -4.45
C ASN A 138 3.66 -15.15 -3.91
N VAL A 139 2.62 -15.00 -4.74
CA VAL A 139 1.23 -14.80 -4.29
C VAL A 139 0.64 -16.11 -3.75
N LYS A 140 1.01 -17.26 -4.33
CA LYS A 140 0.45 -18.56 -3.93
C LYS A 140 0.93 -19.08 -2.57
N GLN A 141 1.89 -18.43 -1.93
CA GLN A 141 2.46 -18.84 -0.64
C GLN A 141 2.02 -17.97 0.54
N GLY A 142 1.01 -17.12 0.35
CA GLY A 142 0.53 -16.17 1.35
C GLY A 142 -0.90 -16.45 1.81
#